data_AF-A0A7C4FMN6-F1
#
_entry.id   AF-A0A7C4FMN6-F1
#
_cell.length_a   1.000
_cell.length_b   1.000
_cell.length_c   1.000
_cell.angle_alpha   90.00
_cell.angle_beta   90.00
_cell.angle_gamma   90.00
#
_symmetry.space_group_name_H-M   'P 1'
#
loop_
_entity.id
_entity.type
_entity.pdbx_description
1 polymer ?
#
loop_
_entity_poly.entity_id
_entity_poly.type
_entity_poly.pdbx_seq_one_letter_code
_entity_poly.pdbx_strand_id
1 'polypeptide(L)'
;MTFRGGLPASTRRPDRNRTQRFFVSYAGSSMYPLLREPEILEVVPYAGNRPAPGDVVVFRNPLTGSQTVHRVIRTTRDGYLTRGDNSHRPDPFVLSEADIRGRVVAALCGTRRRIIKGRRAGLMQAKVHSARRVCLSVFLPLLRPICRRAAPGWLKTIVPRGMRLKVVFFAEHGRRTPKLLVGTTVAGWYDRHQHRWVVRPPFWLLVDRFSLPPVEYGMSLAGSISISLSGEDEEADRVARRLSAVMNLPPISFLPPGCRQVRVSVEHTVRRPVVGFPSVISEGALVKCVLPKYGTDRDEEIHLQQLSTVLARIAHDHGGVLLHAALAAKDDAGVLFVGPGGAGKTTAVSRLPSPWLSLSDDACLAIPDAEGRWLCHPWPTWSRFLWGGKGGKWDVCRSFSIAGIFFLLQSDTDGAEPVGTGRAAALLAASASQGVPPVFLGFAGEQLRRWNTGRFESVSRLAASVPCFILRISLTGRFWEVVERALEGD
;
A
#
# COMPACT_ATOMS: atom_id res chain seq x y z
N MET A 1 -7.91 20.82 54.17
CA MET A 1 -6.96 20.06 55.01
C MET A 1 -5.90 19.42 54.14
N THR A 2 -4.63 19.73 54.38
CA THR A 2 -3.48 19.07 53.77
C THR A 2 -3.16 17.76 54.49
N PHE A 3 -2.96 16.65 53.77
CA PHE A 3 -2.33 15.45 54.33
C PHE A 3 -1.05 15.10 53.56
N ARG A 4 0.09 15.51 54.13
CA ARG A 4 1.39 14.91 53.84
C ARG A 4 1.52 13.63 54.66
N GLY A 5 1.61 12.48 54.01
CA GLY A 5 1.98 11.21 54.65
C GLY A 5 3.40 10.81 54.26
N GLY A 6 4.39 11.19 55.06
CA GLY A 6 5.78 10.78 54.85
C GLY A 6 6.03 9.37 55.38
N LEU A 7 6.65 8.51 54.58
CA LEU A 7 7.21 7.24 55.04
C LEU A 7 8.71 7.41 55.39
N PRO A 8 9.20 6.74 56.44
CA PRO A 8 10.48 7.08 57.06
C PRO A 8 11.71 6.60 56.27
N ALA A 9 12.82 7.32 56.43
CA ALA A 9 14.10 6.95 55.86
C ALA A 9 14.69 5.70 56.53
N SER A 10 14.69 4.55 55.85
CA SER A 10 15.51 3.41 56.27
C SER A 10 16.95 3.60 55.81
N THR A 11 17.86 3.87 56.74
CA THR A 11 19.31 3.94 56.49
C THR A 11 19.86 2.58 56.06
N ARG A 12 19.96 2.32 54.75
CA ARG A 12 20.85 1.28 54.21
C ARG A 12 22.15 1.93 53.77
N ARG A 13 23.25 1.61 54.46
CA ARG A 13 24.61 1.90 54.00
C ARG A 13 24.77 1.35 52.57
N PRO A 14 25.39 2.08 51.63
CA PRO A 14 25.57 1.60 50.27
C PRO A 14 26.55 0.42 50.27
N ASP A 15 26.05 -0.75 49.87
CA ASP A 15 26.85 -1.95 49.65
C ASP A 15 27.88 -1.67 48.53
N ARG A 16 29.17 -1.74 48.90
CA ARG A 16 30.28 -1.11 48.15
C ARG A 16 30.72 -1.88 46.91
N ASN A 17 30.03 -2.95 46.50
CA ASN A 17 30.51 -3.83 45.43
C ASN A 17 29.48 -4.23 44.36
N ARG A 18 28.41 -3.45 44.18
CA ARG A 18 27.48 -3.65 43.06
C ARG A 18 27.99 -2.94 41.79
N THR A 19 28.71 -3.66 40.92
CA THR A 19 29.17 -3.14 39.62
C THR A 19 27.98 -2.64 38.81
N GLN A 20 27.80 -1.32 38.71
CA GLN A 20 26.65 -0.74 38.02
C GLN A 20 26.66 -1.12 36.55
N ARG A 21 25.59 -1.78 36.11
CA ARG A 21 25.36 -2.06 34.68
C ARG A 21 24.72 -0.84 34.05
N PHE A 22 25.08 -0.55 32.82
CA PHE A 22 24.49 0.53 32.05
C PHE A 22 23.98 0.00 30.71
N PHE A 23 23.09 0.76 30.07
CA PHE A 23 22.46 0.39 28.82
C PHE A 23 22.94 1.29 27.68
N VAL A 24 23.12 0.71 26.49
CA VAL A 24 23.56 1.43 25.28
C VAL A 24 22.63 1.06 24.13
N SER A 25 22.09 2.06 23.44
CA SER A 25 21.35 1.83 22.20
C SER A 25 22.30 1.47 21.07
N TYR A 26 22.04 0.36 20.38
CA TYR A 26 22.83 -0.09 19.23
C TYR A 26 22.07 0.17 17.93
N ALA A 27 22.59 1.12 17.16
CA ALA A 27 22.18 1.47 15.81
C ALA A 27 23.36 1.21 14.87
N GLY A 28 23.28 0.13 14.09
CA GLY A 28 24.28 -0.22 13.08
C GLY A 28 24.25 -1.68 12.64
N SER A 29 24.99 -1.99 11.58
CA SER A 29 25.08 -3.33 11.00
C SER A 29 26.41 -4.07 11.28
N SER A 30 27.40 -3.43 11.90
CA SER A 30 28.77 -3.98 12.04
C SER A 30 28.87 -5.24 12.90
N MET A 31 27.90 -5.50 13.78
CA MET A 31 27.81 -6.73 14.59
C MET A 31 26.76 -7.73 14.10
N TYR A 32 26.24 -7.58 12.89
CA TYR A 32 25.34 -8.57 12.29
C TYR A 32 26.09 -9.90 12.00
N PRO A 33 25.57 -11.09 12.36
CA PRO A 33 24.19 -11.37 12.80
C PRO A 33 24.02 -11.49 14.33
N LEU A 34 25.04 -11.19 15.13
CA LEU A 34 24.99 -11.29 16.60
C LEU A 34 24.04 -10.27 17.22
N LEU A 35 24.16 -9.02 16.78
CA LEU A 35 23.31 -7.89 17.14
C LEU A 35 22.47 -7.47 15.94
N ARG A 36 21.32 -6.85 16.22
CA ARG A 36 20.40 -6.30 15.22
C ARG A 36 20.11 -4.85 15.57
N GLU A 37 19.83 -4.07 14.54
CA GLU A 37 19.38 -2.69 14.70
C GLU A 37 17.84 -2.62 14.61
N PRO A 38 17.17 -1.87 15.51
CA PRO A 38 17.65 -1.36 16.79
C PRO A 38 17.59 -2.43 17.91
N GLU A 39 18.62 -2.50 18.78
CA GLU A 39 18.60 -3.29 20.02
C GLU A 39 19.23 -2.49 21.17
N ILE A 40 18.76 -2.72 22.41
CA ILE A 40 19.38 -2.13 23.62
C ILE A 40 20.37 -3.14 24.21
N LEU A 41 21.60 -2.71 24.48
CA LEU A 41 22.67 -3.56 25.01
C LEU A 41 22.82 -3.36 26.51
N GLU A 42 22.89 -4.45 27.26
CA GLU A 42 23.27 -4.46 28.68
C GLU A 42 24.80 -4.58 28.79
N VAL A 43 25.44 -3.58 29.39
CA VAL A 43 26.90 -3.45 29.47
C VAL A 43 27.36 -3.48 30.92
N VAL A 44 28.43 -4.22 31.18
CA VAL A 44 29.06 -4.35 32.50
C VAL A 44 30.49 -3.78 32.42
N PRO A 45 30.85 -2.77 33.23
CA PRO A 45 32.22 -2.29 33.35
C PRO A 45 33.17 -3.42 33.76
N TYR A 46 34.42 -3.38 33.29
CA TYR A 46 35.39 -4.44 33.57
C TYR A 46 35.92 -4.46 35.01
N ALA A 47 35.91 -3.31 35.70
CA ALA A 47 36.20 -3.17 37.14
C ALA A 47 37.44 -3.97 37.60
N GLY A 48 38.60 -3.72 36.97
CA GLY A 48 39.88 -4.38 37.26
C GLY A 48 40.12 -5.71 36.51
N ASN A 49 39.13 -6.27 35.82
CA ASN A 49 39.34 -7.40 34.91
C ASN A 49 39.86 -6.92 33.54
N ARG A 50 40.66 -7.73 32.85
CA ARG A 50 41.07 -7.42 31.47
C ARG A 50 40.08 -7.96 30.41
N PRO A 51 39.76 -7.18 29.36
CA PRO A 51 39.11 -7.70 28.15
C PRO A 51 39.86 -8.89 27.56
N ALA A 52 39.12 -9.90 27.09
CA ALA A 52 39.72 -11.10 26.51
C ALA A 52 39.19 -11.40 25.08
N PRO A 53 39.99 -12.06 24.22
CA PRO A 53 39.57 -12.44 22.88
C PRO A 53 38.23 -13.21 22.88
N GLY A 54 37.25 -12.64 22.17
CA GLY A 54 35.88 -13.12 22.09
C GLY A 54 34.85 -12.32 22.87
N ASP A 55 35.27 -11.45 23.79
CA ASP A 55 34.37 -10.49 24.44
C ASP A 55 33.88 -9.44 23.44
N VAL A 56 32.59 -9.09 23.52
CA VAL A 56 32.02 -7.95 22.79
C VAL A 56 32.09 -6.74 23.71
N VAL A 57 32.68 -5.65 23.26
CA VAL A 57 32.96 -4.46 24.07
C VAL A 57 32.35 -3.21 23.46
N VAL A 58 31.87 -2.32 24.34
CA VAL A 58 31.52 -0.95 23.97
C VAL A 58 32.72 -0.07 24.28
N PHE A 59 33.18 0.68 23.29
CA PHE A 59 34.33 1.57 23.42
C PHE A 59 34.05 2.91 22.72
N ARG A 60 34.88 3.92 23.01
CA ARG A 60 34.91 5.16 22.23
C ARG A 60 35.91 4.98 21.09
N ASN A 61 35.48 5.13 19.86
CA ASN A 61 36.35 5.03 18.69
C ASN A 61 37.39 6.17 18.74
N PRO A 62 38.71 5.88 18.76
CA PRO A 62 39.74 6.92 18.88
C PRO A 62 39.80 7.89 17.69
N LEU A 63 39.39 7.45 16.49
CA LEU A 63 39.44 8.26 15.27
C LEU A 63 38.21 9.16 15.09
N THR A 64 37.03 8.67 15.45
CA THR A 64 35.75 9.37 15.21
C THR A 64 35.09 9.91 16.47
N GLY A 65 35.62 9.57 17.66
CA GLY A 65 35.03 9.91 18.96
C GLY A 65 33.68 9.24 19.28
N SER A 66 33.11 8.48 18.35
CA SER A 66 31.77 7.87 18.45
C SER A 66 31.78 6.57 19.26
N GLN A 67 30.64 6.21 19.88
CA GLN A 67 30.53 4.91 20.54
C GLN A 67 30.45 3.78 19.51
N THR A 68 31.34 2.81 19.63
CA THR A 68 31.40 1.63 18.76
C THR A 68 31.29 0.35 19.59
N VAL A 69 30.69 -0.69 19.00
CA VAL A 69 30.49 -1.98 19.66
C VAL A 69 31.07 -3.07 18.77
N HIS A 70 32.23 -3.61 19.11
CA HIS A 70 32.89 -4.68 18.33
C HIS A 70 33.42 -5.81 19.23
N ARG A 71 33.82 -6.93 18.62
CA ARG A 71 34.42 -8.06 19.34
C ARG A 71 35.93 -7.91 19.43
N VAL A 72 36.50 -8.14 20.61
CA VAL A 72 37.96 -8.28 20.79
C VAL A 72 38.39 -9.55 20.04
N ILE A 73 39.23 -9.42 19.02
CA ILE A 73 39.74 -10.58 18.26
C ILE A 73 41.12 -11.02 18.73
N ARG A 74 41.94 -10.10 19.26
CA ARG A 74 43.29 -10.37 19.77
C ARG A 74 43.67 -9.34 20.84
N THR A 75 44.45 -9.77 21.83
CA THR A 75 45.18 -8.89 22.74
C THR A 75 46.64 -8.81 22.28
N THR A 76 47.20 -7.61 22.19
CA THR A 76 48.61 -7.35 21.87
C THR A 76 49.33 -6.79 23.10
N ARG A 77 50.64 -6.48 23.00
CA ARG A 77 51.36 -5.77 24.06
C ARG A 77 50.82 -4.35 24.26
N ASP A 78 50.35 -3.76 23.17
CA ASP A 78 49.93 -2.35 23.08
C ASP A 78 48.41 -2.15 23.32
N GLY A 79 47.65 -3.22 23.58
CA GLY A 79 46.23 -3.16 23.91
C GLY A 79 45.37 -4.23 23.23
N TYR A 80 44.17 -3.85 22.77
CA TYR A 80 43.14 -4.75 22.25
C TYR A 80 42.78 -4.43 20.80
N LEU A 81 42.93 -5.43 19.92
CA LEU A 81 42.48 -5.35 18.53
C LEU A 81 41.03 -5.83 18.44
N THR A 82 40.16 -4.98 17.90
CA THR A 82 38.72 -5.24 17.76
C THR A 82 38.33 -5.45 16.29
N ARG A 83 37.15 -6.08 16.09
CA ARG A 83 36.51 -6.21 14.78
C ARG A 83 35.00 -6.44 14.93
N GLY A 84 34.20 -5.82 14.08
CA GLY A 84 32.78 -6.16 13.95
C GLY A 84 32.57 -7.59 13.41
N ASP A 85 31.58 -8.32 13.93
CA ASP A 85 31.24 -9.67 13.42
C ASP A 85 30.78 -9.65 11.93
N ASN A 86 30.42 -8.48 11.41
CA ASN A 86 30.08 -8.22 10.00
C ASN A 86 31.25 -7.60 9.19
N SER A 87 32.35 -7.18 9.83
CA SER A 87 33.43 -6.41 9.20
C SER A 87 34.51 -7.31 8.58
N HIS A 88 34.93 -7.00 7.36
CA HIS A 88 35.92 -7.80 6.62
C HIS A 88 37.34 -7.68 7.19
N ARG A 89 37.73 -6.49 7.66
CA ARG A 89 39.05 -6.21 8.25
C ARG A 89 38.90 -5.85 9.73
N PRO A 90 39.93 -6.07 10.59
CA PRO A 90 39.99 -5.50 11.93
C PRO A 90 39.86 -3.98 11.91
N ASP A 91 39.52 -3.41 13.07
CA ASP A 91 39.57 -1.96 13.25
C ASP A 91 41.02 -1.44 13.08
N PRO A 92 41.24 -0.26 12.48
CA PRO A 92 42.57 0.21 12.09
C PRO A 92 43.41 0.77 13.26
N PHE A 93 42.97 0.56 14.50
CA PHE A 93 43.58 1.06 15.73
C PHE A 93 43.59 -0.04 16.81
N VAL A 94 44.47 0.11 17.79
CA VAL A 94 44.53 -0.72 18.99
C VAL A 94 43.91 0.07 20.14
N LEU A 95 43.00 -0.53 20.89
CA LEU A 95 42.32 0.11 22.02
C LEU A 95 43.12 -0.09 23.31
N SER A 96 43.25 0.95 24.12
CA SER A 96 43.71 0.85 25.50
C SER A 96 42.60 0.32 26.43
N GLU A 97 42.93 0.05 27.70
CA GLU A 97 41.91 -0.24 28.72
C GLU A 97 40.98 0.97 28.98
N ALA A 98 41.47 2.21 28.79
CA ALA A 98 40.71 3.43 29.03
C ALA A 98 39.64 3.72 27.96
N ASP A 99 39.84 3.24 26.73
CA ASP A 99 38.87 3.42 25.63
C ASP A 99 37.61 2.56 25.81
N ILE A 100 37.73 1.47 26.57
CA ILE A 100 36.71 0.42 26.71
C ILE A 100 35.80 0.72 27.91
N ARG A 101 34.55 1.12 27.63
CA ARG A 101 33.54 1.41 28.66
C ARG A 101 33.01 0.15 29.36
N GLY A 102 33.03 -1.00 28.69
CA GLY A 102 32.61 -2.27 29.30
C GLY A 102 32.28 -3.37 28.31
N ARG A 103 31.92 -4.54 28.85
CA ARG A 103 31.55 -5.75 28.10
C ARG A 103 30.04 -5.84 27.92
N VAL A 104 29.59 -6.08 26.69
CA VAL A 104 28.19 -6.41 26.40
C VAL A 104 27.90 -7.82 26.91
N VAL A 105 26.95 -7.95 27.84
CA VAL A 105 26.55 -9.24 28.42
C VAL A 105 25.19 -9.73 27.92
N ALA A 106 24.33 -8.82 27.46
CA ALA A 106 23.07 -9.16 26.83
C ALA A 106 22.64 -8.09 25.80
N ALA A 107 21.76 -8.49 24.88
CA ALA A 107 21.02 -7.61 23.98
C ALA A 107 19.51 -7.80 24.20
N LEU A 108 18.76 -6.72 24.22
CA LEU A 108 17.32 -6.68 24.43
C LEU A 108 16.61 -6.23 23.15
N CYS A 109 15.61 -7.00 22.76
CA CYS A 109 14.76 -6.74 21.60
C CYS A 109 13.30 -6.89 22.04
N GLY A 110 12.64 -5.76 22.33
CA GLY A 110 11.38 -5.74 23.06
C GLY A 110 11.52 -6.42 24.44
N THR A 111 10.62 -7.36 24.75
CA THR A 111 10.64 -8.13 26.00
C THR A 111 11.68 -9.26 26.04
N ARG A 112 12.40 -9.53 24.94
CA ARG A 112 13.34 -10.67 24.85
C ARG A 112 14.78 -10.24 25.15
N ARG A 113 15.37 -10.82 26.21
CA ARG A 113 16.79 -10.66 26.58
C ARG A 113 17.63 -11.84 26.06
N ARG A 114 18.63 -11.57 25.22
CA ARG A 114 19.55 -12.54 24.62
C ARG A 114 20.94 -12.40 25.24
N ILE A 115 21.47 -13.45 25.86
CA ILE A 115 22.82 -13.44 26.45
C ILE A 115 23.87 -13.41 25.34
N ILE A 116 24.85 -12.51 25.46
CA ILE A 116 26.00 -12.41 24.56
C ILE A 116 27.18 -13.18 25.16
N LYS A 117 27.68 -14.18 24.44
CA LYS A 117 28.80 -15.01 24.91
C LYS A 117 30.12 -14.26 24.71
N GLY A 118 30.91 -14.21 25.78
CA GLY A 118 32.27 -13.67 25.77
C GLY A 118 33.35 -14.75 25.64
N ARG A 119 34.61 -14.34 25.65
CA ARG A 119 35.81 -15.21 25.63
C ARG A 119 35.76 -16.29 24.53
N ARG A 120 36.36 -17.46 24.76
CA ARG A 120 36.37 -18.61 23.83
C ARG A 120 34.98 -18.98 23.28
N ALA A 121 33.94 -18.89 24.10
CA ALA A 121 32.56 -19.18 23.67
C ALA A 121 32.00 -18.12 22.69
N GLY A 122 32.38 -16.85 22.88
CA GLY A 122 32.11 -15.75 21.94
C GLY A 122 32.87 -15.88 20.62
N LEU A 123 34.14 -16.29 20.65
CA LEU A 123 34.91 -16.61 19.44
C LEU A 123 34.29 -17.78 18.65
N MET A 124 33.86 -18.85 19.35
CA MET A 124 33.21 -19.98 18.69
C MET A 124 31.85 -19.58 18.11
N GLN A 125 31.07 -18.76 18.83
CA GLN A 125 29.82 -18.18 18.32
C GLN A 125 30.06 -17.35 17.05
N ALA A 126 31.08 -16.50 17.03
CA ALA A 126 31.45 -15.73 15.84
C ALA A 126 31.86 -16.64 14.67
N LYS A 127 32.73 -17.64 14.90
CA LYS A 127 33.12 -18.62 13.86
C LYS A 127 31.91 -19.38 13.29
N VAL A 128 30.97 -19.81 14.13
CA VAL A 128 29.73 -20.46 13.69
C VAL A 128 28.86 -19.50 12.87
N HIS A 129 28.76 -18.22 13.24
CA HIS A 129 28.04 -17.22 12.45
C HIS A 129 28.71 -16.95 11.10
N SER A 130 30.05 -16.86 11.04
CA SER A 130 30.80 -16.70 9.79
C SER A 130 30.66 -17.92 8.88
N ALA A 131 30.83 -19.13 9.42
CA ALA A 131 30.66 -20.38 8.67
C ALA A 131 29.22 -20.54 8.13
N ARG A 132 28.22 -20.24 8.98
CA ARG A 132 26.80 -20.24 8.57
C ARG A 132 26.52 -19.20 7.48
N ARG A 133 27.17 -18.02 7.53
CA ARG A 133 27.06 -17.00 6.48
C ARG A 133 27.64 -17.51 5.16
N VAL A 134 28.87 -18.02 5.15
CA VAL A 134 29.51 -18.59 3.94
C VAL A 134 28.70 -19.74 3.37
N CYS A 135 28.16 -20.62 4.22
CA CYS A 135 27.26 -21.69 3.79
C CYS A 135 25.98 -21.13 3.12
N LEU A 136 25.32 -20.14 3.75
CA LEU A 136 24.13 -19.46 3.20
C LEU A 136 24.40 -18.68 1.90
N SER A 137 25.59 -18.11 1.72
CA SER A 137 25.92 -17.19 0.60
C SER A 137 26.72 -17.81 -0.53
N VAL A 138 27.38 -18.96 -0.32
CA VAL A 138 28.22 -19.64 -1.33
C VAL A 138 27.68 -21.03 -1.66
N PHE A 139 27.46 -21.87 -0.64
CA PHE A 139 27.05 -23.26 -0.85
C PHE A 139 25.55 -23.42 -1.16
N LEU A 140 24.65 -22.73 -0.45
CA LEU A 140 23.21 -22.81 -0.73
C LEU A 140 22.81 -22.34 -2.15
N PRO A 141 23.40 -21.28 -2.74
CA PRO A 141 23.17 -20.94 -4.15
C PRO A 141 23.62 -22.04 -5.13
N LEU A 142 24.72 -22.74 -4.86
CA LEU A 142 25.22 -23.85 -5.68
C LEU A 142 24.29 -25.09 -5.61
N LEU A 143 23.59 -25.27 -4.49
CA LEU A 143 22.55 -26.29 -4.33
C LEU A 143 21.23 -25.92 -5.03
N ARG A 144 21.02 -24.67 -5.43
CA ARG A 144 19.77 -24.19 -6.07
C ARG A 144 19.33 -25.01 -7.30
N PRO A 145 20.19 -25.36 -8.30
CA PRO A 145 19.79 -26.22 -9.41
C PRO A 145 19.47 -27.66 -8.95
N ILE A 146 20.12 -28.16 -7.90
CA ILE A 146 19.84 -29.48 -7.32
C ILE A 146 18.47 -29.44 -6.63
N CYS A 147 18.18 -28.45 -5.78
CA CYS A 147 16.86 -28.28 -5.16
C CYS A 147 15.73 -28.01 -6.17
N ARG A 148 16.00 -27.39 -7.33
CA ARG A 148 15.01 -27.19 -8.39
C ARG A 148 14.74 -28.44 -9.23
N ARG A 149 15.77 -29.27 -9.52
CA ARG A 149 15.58 -30.55 -10.22
C ARG A 149 15.08 -31.66 -9.28
N ALA A 150 15.59 -31.69 -8.06
CA ALA A 150 15.14 -32.57 -6.99
C ALA A 150 13.92 -31.99 -6.27
N ALA A 151 12.80 -31.91 -7.00
CA ALA A 151 11.47 -31.74 -6.43
C ALA A 151 10.64 -33.05 -6.30
N PRO A 152 11.20 -34.23 -5.88
CA PRO A 152 10.35 -35.33 -5.45
C PRO A 152 9.69 -35.00 -4.10
N GLY A 153 8.51 -35.58 -3.86
CA GLY A 153 7.56 -35.13 -2.84
C GLY A 153 8.05 -35.07 -1.38
N TRP A 154 9.18 -35.71 -1.02
CA TRP A 154 9.68 -35.80 0.35
C TRP A 154 9.85 -34.43 1.05
N LEU A 155 10.25 -33.38 0.32
CA LEU A 155 10.34 -32.02 0.87
C LEU A 155 8.97 -31.42 1.19
N LYS A 156 7.91 -31.75 0.44
CA LYS A 156 6.52 -31.40 0.82
C LYS A 156 6.02 -32.19 2.02
N THR A 157 6.55 -33.41 2.25
CA THR A 157 6.22 -34.23 3.42
C THR A 157 6.93 -33.77 4.70
N ILE A 158 8.13 -33.19 4.59
CA ILE A 158 8.93 -32.71 5.74
C ILE A 158 8.62 -31.26 6.13
N VAL A 159 8.10 -30.42 5.23
CA VAL A 159 7.61 -29.07 5.60
C VAL A 159 6.41 -29.21 6.56
N PRO A 160 6.54 -28.84 7.85
CA PRO A 160 5.48 -29.09 8.82
C PRO A 160 4.21 -28.31 8.48
N ARG A 161 3.02 -28.80 8.89
CA ARG A 161 1.74 -28.10 8.66
C ARG A 161 1.70 -26.66 9.23
N GLY A 162 2.60 -26.31 10.15
CA GLY A 162 2.81 -24.94 10.67
C GLY A 162 3.63 -23.99 9.78
N MET A 163 4.29 -24.48 8.71
CA MET A 163 5.05 -23.68 7.73
C MET A 163 4.20 -23.18 6.55
N ARG A 164 2.88 -22.99 6.73
CA ARG A 164 2.06 -22.35 5.69
C ARG A 164 2.57 -20.93 5.41
N LEU A 165 2.86 -20.64 4.15
CA LEU A 165 3.15 -19.30 3.64
C LEU A 165 1.92 -18.42 3.86
N LYS A 166 2.11 -17.25 4.46
CA LYS A 166 1.06 -16.24 4.63
C LYS A 166 1.60 -14.87 4.23
N VAL A 167 0.87 -14.14 3.40
CA VAL A 167 1.11 -12.71 3.19
C VAL A 167 0.35 -11.93 4.25
N VAL A 168 1.08 -11.18 5.08
CA VAL A 168 0.51 -10.37 6.16
C VAL A 168 0.99 -8.93 6.03
N PHE A 169 0.06 -8.00 6.12
CA PHE A 169 0.33 -6.57 6.05
C PHE A 169 0.66 -6.02 7.43
N PHE A 170 1.83 -5.40 7.56
CA PHE A 170 2.23 -4.69 8.77
C PHE A 170 1.99 -3.19 8.58
N ALA A 171 1.23 -2.57 9.48
CA ALA A 171 1.10 -1.12 9.53
C ALA A 171 2.36 -0.54 10.20
N GLU A 172 3.15 0.20 9.43
CA GLU A 172 4.44 0.76 9.86
C GLU A 172 4.47 2.22 9.38
N HIS A 173 4.53 3.17 10.32
CA HIS A 173 4.48 4.62 10.05
C HIS A 173 3.29 5.04 9.15
N GLY A 174 2.08 4.59 9.48
CA GLY A 174 0.86 4.88 8.72
C GLY A 174 0.74 4.16 7.36
N ARG A 175 1.70 3.30 6.99
CA ARG A 175 1.74 2.60 5.69
C ARG A 175 1.66 1.08 5.91
N ARG A 176 0.71 0.41 5.25
CA ARG A 176 0.61 -1.06 5.24
C ARG A 176 1.66 -1.64 4.28
N THR A 177 2.62 -2.43 4.76
CA THR A 177 3.64 -3.11 3.94
C THR A 177 3.43 -4.63 3.90
N PRO A 178 3.48 -5.29 2.72
CA PRO A 178 3.32 -6.74 2.64
C PRO A 178 4.59 -7.44 3.12
N LYS A 179 4.47 -8.34 4.10
CA LYS A 179 5.56 -9.21 4.57
C LYS A 179 5.12 -10.67 4.43
N LEU A 180 6.03 -11.50 3.92
CA LEU A 180 5.84 -12.93 3.75
C LEU A 180 6.23 -13.63 5.04
N LEU A 181 5.31 -14.37 5.65
CA LEU A 181 5.51 -15.16 6.85
C LEU A 181 5.54 -16.66 6.52
N VAL A 182 6.44 -17.38 7.19
CA VAL A 182 6.43 -18.84 7.30
C VAL A 182 6.35 -19.18 8.79
N GLY A 183 5.21 -19.71 9.22
CA GLY A 183 4.89 -19.80 10.64
C GLY A 183 4.88 -18.41 11.30
N THR A 184 5.72 -18.23 12.32
CA THR A 184 5.91 -16.93 13.03
C THR A 184 7.10 -16.11 12.51
N THR A 185 7.79 -16.56 11.45
CA THR A 185 9.03 -15.93 10.97
C THR A 185 8.81 -15.17 9.66
N VAL A 186 9.33 -13.94 9.56
CA VAL A 186 9.36 -13.16 8.31
C VAL A 186 10.35 -13.80 7.34
N ALA A 187 9.79 -14.53 6.38
CA ALA A 187 10.49 -15.19 5.29
C ALA A 187 10.84 -14.23 4.15
N GLY A 188 10.14 -13.10 4.02
CA GLY A 188 10.42 -12.07 3.01
C GLY A 188 9.60 -10.81 3.19
N TRP A 189 9.84 -9.83 2.33
CA TRP A 189 9.01 -8.62 2.19
C TRP A 189 8.82 -8.31 0.71
N TYR A 190 7.77 -7.59 0.36
CA TYR A 190 7.61 -7.07 -1.00
C TYR A 190 8.40 -5.76 -1.12
N ASP A 191 9.44 -5.75 -1.96
CA ASP A 191 10.18 -4.54 -2.30
C ASP A 191 9.37 -3.73 -3.31
N ARG A 192 8.95 -2.53 -2.88
CA ARG A 192 8.11 -1.63 -3.67
C ARG A 192 8.87 -0.86 -4.73
N HIS A 193 10.18 -0.67 -4.57
CA HIS A 193 11.02 0.02 -5.55
C HIS A 193 11.46 -0.93 -6.67
N GLN A 194 11.64 -2.21 -6.34
CA GLN A 194 12.08 -3.25 -7.29
C GLN A 194 10.95 -4.20 -7.73
N HIS A 195 9.70 -3.87 -7.36
CA HIS A 195 8.45 -4.54 -7.74
C HIS A 195 8.49 -6.07 -7.57
N ARG A 196 9.10 -6.56 -6.48
CA ARG A 196 9.36 -7.99 -6.29
C ARG A 196 9.35 -8.44 -4.84
N TRP A 197 8.91 -9.67 -4.63
CA TRP A 197 9.10 -10.37 -3.36
C TRP A 197 10.59 -10.64 -3.11
N VAL A 198 11.16 -9.93 -2.12
CA VAL A 198 12.50 -10.19 -1.59
C VAL A 198 12.40 -11.25 -0.50
N VAL A 199 12.63 -12.49 -0.89
CA VAL A 199 12.66 -13.65 0.00
C VAL A 199 14.05 -13.76 0.65
N ARG A 200 14.09 -13.83 1.98
CA ARG A 200 15.33 -13.95 2.76
C ARG A 200 15.90 -15.36 2.67
N PRO A 201 17.23 -15.55 2.58
CA PRO A 201 17.83 -16.86 2.81
C PRO A 201 17.52 -17.38 4.23
N PRO A 202 17.23 -18.69 4.43
CA PRO A 202 17.23 -19.77 3.43
C PRO A 202 15.87 -19.98 2.72
N PHE A 203 14.84 -19.19 3.00
CA PHE A 203 13.49 -19.40 2.46
C PHE A 203 13.41 -19.34 0.93
N TRP A 204 14.33 -18.63 0.27
CA TRP A 204 14.48 -18.58 -1.19
C TRP A 204 14.76 -19.94 -1.88
N LEU A 205 15.09 -21.00 -1.12
CA LEU A 205 15.19 -22.37 -1.63
C LEU A 205 13.86 -23.15 -1.54
N LEU A 206 12.95 -22.72 -0.66
CA LEU A 206 11.67 -23.38 -0.38
C LEU A 206 10.49 -22.68 -1.07
N VAL A 207 10.69 -21.43 -1.48
CA VAL A 207 9.68 -20.54 -2.05
C VAL A 207 10.15 -20.13 -3.44
N ASP A 208 9.45 -20.57 -4.49
CA ASP A 208 9.67 -19.94 -5.80
C ASP A 208 9.07 -18.52 -5.74
N ARG A 209 9.89 -17.52 -6.06
CA ARG A 209 9.47 -16.12 -6.10
C ARG A 209 8.35 -15.86 -7.10
N PHE A 210 8.25 -16.70 -8.14
CA PHE A 210 7.21 -16.65 -9.16
C PHE A 210 5.94 -17.44 -8.79
N SER A 211 5.97 -18.23 -7.70
CA SER A 211 4.79 -18.91 -7.15
C SER A 211 4.20 -18.18 -5.94
N LEU A 212 4.70 -16.97 -5.63
CA LEU A 212 4.13 -16.13 -4.58
C LEU A 212 2.92 -15.38 -5.12
N PRO A 213 1.84 -15.25 -4.33
CA PRO A 213 0.65 -14.55 -4.78
C PRO A 213 0.96 -13.08 -5.13
N PRO A 214 0.32 -12.52 -6.17
CA PRO A 214 0.40 -11.11 -6.46
C PRO A 214 -0.17 -10.29 -5.29
N VAL A 215 0.17 -9.00 -5.23
CA VAL A 215 -0.45 -8.11 -4.24
C VAL A 215 -1.84 -7.76 -4.76
N GLU A 216 -2.86 -8.33 -4.13
CA GLU A 216 -4.25 -7.97 -4.42
C GLU A 216 -4.61 -6.64 -3.76
N TYR A 217 -5.30 -5.77 -4.50
CA TYR A 217 -5.88 -4.52 -4.03
C TYR A 217 -7.40 -4.65 -3.96
N GLY A 218 -7.99 -4.37 -2.81
CA GLY A 218 -9.43 -4.47 -2.60
C GLY A 218 -10.15 -3.15 -2.92
N MET A 219 -11.28 -3.25 -3.59
CA MET A 219 -12.24 -2.17 -3.81
C MET A 219 -13.60 -2.63 -3.27
N SER A 220 -14.23 -1.78 -2.46
CA SER A 220 -15.59 -2.00 -1.96
C SER A 220 -16.44 -0.82 -2.41
N LEU A 221 -17.53 -1.11 -3.11
CA LEU A 221 -18.48 -0.12 -3.59
C LEU A 221 -19.85 -0.33 -2.93
N ALA A 222 -20.78 0.58 -3.22
CA ALA A 222 -22.17 0.48 -2.82
C ALA A 222 -22.85 -0.77 -3.45
N GLY A 223 -24.04 -1.14 -2.96
CA GLY A 223 -24.75 -2.34 -3.43
C GLY A 223 -24.04 -3.67 -3.09
N SER A 224 -23.21 -3.69 -2.03
CA SER A 224 -22.40 -4.85 -1.61
C SER A 224 -21.39 -5.36 -2.65
N ILE A 225 -20.99 -4.51 -3.60
CA ILE A 225 -20.05 -4.88 -4.67
C ILE A 225 -18.63 -4.89 -4.13
N SER A 226 -18.01 -6.06 -4.09
CA SER A 226 -16.60 -6.25 -3.71
C SER A 226 -15.79 -6.73 -4.91
N ILE A 227 -14.66 -6.06 -5.16
CA ILE A 227 -13.74 -6.36 -6.26
C ILE A 227 -12.31 -6.46 -5.70
N SER A 228 -11.53 -7.42 -6.17
CA SER A 228 -10.08 -7.45 -5.98
C SER A 228 -9.37 -7.25 -7.31
N LEU A 229 -8.18 -6.63 -7.27
CA LEU A 229 -7.40 -6.30 -8.44
C LEU A 229 -5.96 -6.80 -8.27
N SER A 230 -5.43 -7.52 -9.26
CA SER A 230 -4.04 -8.00 -9.29
C SER A 230 -3.51 -8.13 -10.72
N GLY A 231 -2.21 -7.88 -10.92
CA GLY A 231 -1.51 -8.21 -12.16
C GLY A 231 -0.99 -9.66 -12.16
N GLU A 232 -1.02 -10.31 -13.33
CA GLU A 232 -0.47 -11.65 -13.58
C GLU A 232 0.98 -11.60 -14.14
N ASP A 233 1.39 -10.47 -14.70
CA ASP A 233 2.75 -10.19 -15.20
C ASP A 233 3.33 -8.87 -14.63
N GLU A 234 4.60 -8.56 -14.92
CA GLU A 234 5.32 -7.39 -14.36
C GLU A 234 4.76 -6.04 -14.85
N GLU A 235 4.23 -5.99 -16.07
CA GLU A 235 3.64 -4.78 -16.67
C GLU A 235 2.24 -4.57 -16.10
N ALA A 236 1.45 -5.64 -15.99
CA ALA A 236 0.14 -5.63 -15.35
C ALA A 236 0.21 -5.31 -13.84
N ASP A 237 1.18 -5.82 -13.07
CA ASP A 237 1.34 -5.47 -11.65
C ASP A 237 1.68 -3.98 -11.48
N ARG A 238 2.45 -3.40 -12.42
CA ARG A 238 2.73 -1.96 -12.46
C ARG A 238 1.46 -1.15 -12.66
N VAL A 239 0.66 -1.48 -13.68
CA VAL A 239 -0.63 -0.82 -13.95
C VAL A 239 -1.59 -1.00 -12.77
N ALA A 240 -1.78 -2.22 -12.27
CA ALA A 240 -2.69 -2.51 -11.15
C ALA A 240 -2.31 -1.75 -9.87
N ARG A 241 -1.01 -1.67 -9.55
CA ARG A 241 -0.48 -0.89 -8.42
C ARG A 241 -0.58 0.62 -8.64
N ARG A 242 -0.39 1.10 -9.86
CA ARG A 242 -0.52 2.52 -10.17
C ARG A 242 -1.99 2.94 -10.10
N LEU A 243 -2.90 2.11 -10.60
CA LEU A 243 -4.34 2.31 -10.46
C LEU A 243 -4.78 2.28 -9.00
N SER A 244 -4.32 1.31 -8.20
CA SER A 244 -4.64 1.25 -6.77
C SER A 244 -4.13 2.46 -5.99
N ALA A 245 -2.96 3.02 -6.37
CA ALA A 245 -2.47 4.27 -5.79
C ALA A 245 -3.37 5.48 -6.14
N VAL A 246 -3.83 5.57 -7.41
CA VAL A 246 -4.74 6.62 -7.90
C VAL A 246 -6.14 6.50 -7.28
N MET A 247 -6.65 5.29 -7.12
CA MET A 247 -7.98 4.98 -6.57
C MET A 247 -7.99 4.72 -5.05
N ASN A 248 -6.89 4.98 -4.35
CA ASN A 248 -6.72 4.75 -2.90
C ASN A 248 -6.99 3.30 -2.41
N LEU A 249 -6.89 2.29 -3.28
CA LEU A 249 -7.32 0.94 -2.93
C LEU A 249 -6.36 0.29 -1.91
N PRO A 250 -6.84 -0.16 -0.75
CA PRO A 250 -6.01 -0.87 0.23
C PRO A 250 -5.59 -2.25 -0.31
N PRO A 251 -4.35 -2.71 -0.04
CA PRO A 251 -3.98 -4.08 -0.34
C PRO A 251 -4.62 -5.04 0.68
N ILE A 252 -5.04 -6.23 0.21
CA ILE A 252 -5.80 -7.22 0.96
C ILE A 252 -5.05 -8.56 1.11
N SER A 253 -5.29 -9.26 2.24
CA SER A 253 -4.72 -10.60 2.53
C SER A 253 -5.71 -11.75 2.26
N PHE A 254 -6.97 -11.42 1.99
CA PHE A 254 -8.09 -12.35 1.90
C PHE A 254 -9.15 -11.74 0.99
N LEU A 255 -9.72 -12.58 0.13
CA LEU A 255 -10.83 -12.24 -0.77
C LEU A 255 -12.15 -12.32 0.00
N PRO A 256 -12.93 -11.22 0.12
CA PRO A 256 -14.26 -11.28 0.70
C PRO A 256 -15.17 -12.30 0.00
N PRO A 257 -16.14 -12.93 0.71
CA PRO A 257 -17.16 -13.75 0.07
C PRO A 257 -17.89 -12.97 -1.04
N GLY A 258 -18.09 -13.60 -2.20
CA GLY A 258 -18.72 -12.96 -3.36
C GLY A 258 -17.83 -12.00 -4.16
N CYS A 259 -16.60 -11.71 -3.69
CA CYS A 259 -15.67 -10.79 -4.36
C CYS A 259 -15.37 -11.20 -5.81
N ARG A 260 -15.53 -10.25 -6.74
CA ARG A 260 -15.10 -10.39 -8.14
C ARG A 260 -13.57 -10.23 -8.21
N GLN A 261 -12.86 -11.22 -8.70
CA GLN A 261 -11.41 -11.18 -8.86
C GLN A 261 -11.04 -10.67 -10.25
N VAL A 262 -10.51 -9.45 -10.35
CA VAL A 262 -10.00 -8.88 -11.60
C VAL A 262 -8.51 -9.18 -11.71
N ARG A 263 -8.18 -10.08 -12.63
CA ARG A 263 -6.80 -10.43 -12.97
C ARG A 263 -6.42 -9.78 -14.28
N VAL A 264 -5.34 -9.02 -14.25
CA VAL A 264 -4.87 -8.22 -15.37
C VAL A 264 -3.62 -8.84 -15.96
N SER A 265 -3.55 -8.93 -17.29
CA SER A 265 -2.31 -9.20 -18.03
C SER A 265 -2.16 -8.19 -19.17
N VAL A 266 -0.94 -8.03 -19.70
CA VAL A 266 -0.67 -7.18 -20.87
C VAL A 266 -0.24 -8.04 -22.07
N GLU A 267 -0.76 -7.74 -23.26
CA GLU A 267 -0.38 -8.45 -24.49
C GLU A 267 1.13 -8.32 -24.77
N HIS A 268 1.81 -9.44 -25.03
CA HIS A 268 3.23 -9.42 -25.38
C HIS A 268 3.52 -8.86 -26.79
N THR A 269 2.56 -8.93 -27.71
CA THR A 269 2.69 -8.45 -29.09
C THR A 269 2.06 -7.08 -29.28
N VAL A 270 2.82 -6.14 -29.83
CA VAL A 270 2.32 -4.79 -30.16
C VAL A 270 1.31 -4.86 -31.30
N ARG A 271 0.10 -4.32 -31.10
CA ARG A 271 -0.91 -4.20 -32.17
C ARG A 271 -0.69 -2.92 -32.99
N ARG A 272 -0.68 -3.03 -34.33
CA ARG A 272 -0.67 -1.88 -35.26
C ARG A 272 -1.54 -2.15 -36.49
N PRO A 273 -2.44 -1.23 -36.88
CA PRO A 273 -3.35 -0.43 -36.04
C PRO A 273 -4.61 -1.29 -35.73
N VAL A 274 -5.81 -0.83 -35.32
CA VAL A 274 -6.38 0.47 -34.91
C VAL A 274 -6.98 0.25 -33.51
N VAL A 275 -6.88 1.23 -32.60
CA VAL A 275 -7.42 1.24 -31.21
C VAL A 275 -7.74 -0.16 -30.64
N GLY A 276 -6.71 -0.87 -30.14
CA GLY A 276 -6.94 -2.09 -29.36
C GLY A 276 -7.81 -1.81 -28.13
N PHE A 277 -8.58 -2.82 -27.69
CA PHE A 277 -9.46 -2.75 -26.51
C PHE A 277 -9.10 -3.84 -25.50
N PRO A 278 -9.34 -3.63 -24.20
CA PRO A 278 -9.16 -4.67 -23.20
C PRO A 278 -10.04 -5.89 -23.51
N SER A 279 -9.44 -7.07 -23.62
CA SER A 279 -10.19 -8.31 -23.76
C SER A 279 -10.64 -8.76 -22.37
N VAL A 280 -11.95 -8.72 -22.12
CA VAL A 280 -12.54 -9.02 -20.80
C VAL A 280 -13.37 -10.31 -20.87
N ILE A 281 -12.94 -11.33 -20.13
CA ILE A 281 -13.60 -12.64 -20.03
C ILE A 281 -14.02 -12.87 -18.58
N SER A 282 -15.32 -13.11 -18.36
CA SER A 282 -15.90 -13.35 -17.03
C SER A 282 -16.22 -14.83 -16.85
N GLU A 283 -15.55 -15.48 -15.90
CA GLU A 283 -15.70 -16.89 -15.50
C GLU A 283 -16.21 -16.94 -14.05
N GLY A 284 -17.53 -16.75 -13.89
CA GLY A 284 -18.18 -16.72 -12.57
C GLY A 284 -17.71 -15.54 -11.71
N ALA A 285 -16.89 -15.82 -10.69
CA ALA A 285 -16.30 -14.78 -9.84
C ALA A 285 -14.97 -14.21 -10.38
N LEU A 286 -14.35 -14.87 -11.36
CA LEU A 286 -13.08 -14.43 -11.97
C LEU A 286 -13.35 -13.57 -13.21
N VAL A 287 -12.65 -12.45 -13.34
CA VAL A 287 -12.65 -11.57 -14.51
C VAL A 287 -11.22 -11.46 -15.00
N LYS A 288 -10.92 -12.05 -16.16
CA LYS A 288 -9.63 -11.92 -16.84
C LYS A 288 -9.70 -10.69 -17.74
N CYS A 289 -8.76 -9.76 -17.57
CA CYS A 289 -8.65 -8.53 -18.34
C CYS A 289 -7.28 -8.48 -19.01
N VAL A 290 -7.22 -8.68 -20.33
CA VAL A 290 -5.99 -8.56 -21.10
C VAL A 290 -5.91 -7.19 -21.74
N LEU A 291 -4.94 -6.38 -21.32
CA LEU A 291 -4.70 -5.02 -21.82
C LEU A 291 -3.88 -5.07 -23.12
N PRO A 292 -4.33 -4.41 -24.20
CA PRO A 292 -3.61 -4.37 -25.48
C PRO A 292 -2.34 -3.54 -25.38
N LYS A 293 -1.28 -3.95 -26.07
CA LYS A 293 -0.01 -3.21 -26.09
C LYS A 293 0.12 -2.38 -27.37
N TYR A 294 0.36 -1.08 -27.22
CA TYR A 294 0.46 -0.13 -28.34
C TYR A 294 1.90 0.26 -28.66
N GLY A 295 2.81 0.14 -27.68
CA GLY A 295 4.21 0.49 -27.82
C GLY A 295 4.43 2.01 -27.88
N THR A 296 3.65 2.77 -27.12
CA THR A 296 3.78 4.22 -26.98
C THR A 296 4.23 4.59 -25.57
N ASP A 297 4.80 5.78 -25.41
CA ASP A 297 5.16 6.33 -24.09
C ASP A 297 3.94 6.61 -23.19
N ARG A 298 2.71 6.45 -23.70
CA ARG A 298 1.44 6.65 -22.99
C ARG A 298 0.68 5.36 -22.69
N ASP A 299 1.28 4.19 -22.93
CA ASP A 299 0.62 2.90 -22.70
C ASP A 299 0.15 2.78 -21.23
N GLU A 300 0.92 3.28 -20.25
CA GLU A 300 0.52 3.26 -18.84
C GLU A 300 -0.74 4.10 -18.56
N GLU A 301 -0.85 5.36 -19.04
CA GLU A 301 -2.08 6.14 -18.83
C GLU A 301 -3.31 5.52 -19.53
N ILE A 302 -3.13 4.98 -20.74
CA ILE A 302 -4.20 4.32 -21.49
C ILE A 302 -4.68 3.08 -20.74
N HIS A 303 -3.75 2.26 -20.24
CA HIS A 303 -4.05 1.07 -19.44
C HIS A 303 -4.75 1.40 -18.12
N LEU A 304 -4.35 2.48 -17.43
CA LEU A 304 -5.03 2.94 -16.22
C LEU A 304 -6.48 3.34 -16.49
N GLN A 305 -6.71 4.11 -17.55
CA GLN A 305 -8.05 4.52 -17.95
C GLN A 305 -8.91 3.30 -18.33
N GLN A 306 -8.39 2.41 -19.18
CA GLN A 306 -9.09 1.18 -19.62
C GLN A 306 -9.43 0.27 -18.45
N LEU A 307 -8.47 -0.01 -17.57
CA LEU A 307 -8.69 -0.88 -16.42
C LEU A 307 -9.73 -0.26 -15.47
N SER A 308 -9.71 1.06 -15.24
CA SER A 308 -10.76 1.73 -14.47
C SER A 308 -12.14 1.58 -15.12
N THR A 309 -12.24 1.64 -16.46
CA THR A 309 -13.47 1.43 -17.20
C THR A 309 -13.98 -0.01 -17.05
N VAL A 310 -13.09 -1.00 -16.99
CA VAL A 310 -13.44 -2.40 -16.68
C VAL A 310 -13.98 -2.55 -15.25
N LEU A 311 -13.41 -1.84 -14.27
CA LEU A 311 -13.92 -1.84 -12.89
C LEU A 311 -15.31 -1.18 -12.81
N ALA A 312 -15.52 -0.06 -13.51
CA ALA A 312 -16.83 0.58 -13.61
C ALA A 312 -17.89 -0.31 -14.31
N ARG A 313 -17.49 -1.10 -15.32
CA ARG A 313 -18.35 -2.10 -15.96
C ARG A 313 -18.84 -3.17 -14.98
N ILE A 314 -18.01 -3.63 -14.04
CA ILE A 314 -18.44 -4.61 -13.02
C ILE A 314 -19.54 -4.01 -12.13
N ALA A 315 -19.47 -2.71 -11.82
CA ALA A 315 -20.55 -2.01 -11.12
C ALA A 315 -21.81 -1.82 -12.00
N HIS A 316 -21.63 -1.66 -13.32
CA HIS A 316 -22.75 -1.59 -14.26
C HIS A 316 -23.59 -2.88 -14.30
N ASP A 317 -22.95 -4.04 -14.22
CA ASP A 317 -23.64 -5.34 -14.13
C ASP A 317 -24.56 -5.45 -12.88
N HIS A 318 -24.43 -4.54 -11.91
CA HIS A 318 -25.25 -4.42 -10.70
C HIS A 318 -26.17 -3.18 -10.73
N GLY A 319 -26.40 -2.59 -11.90
CA GLY A 319 -27.25 -1.40 -12.08
C GLY A 319 -26.55 -0.06 -11.83
N GLY A 320 -25.23 -0.04 -11.63
CA GLY A 320 -24.45 1.19 -11.55
C GLY A 320 -24.31 1.92 -12.89
N VAL A 321 -23.95 3.20 -12.84
CA VAL A 321 -23.65 4.02 -14.02
C VAL A 321 -22.50 4.99 -13.72
N LEU A 322 -21.49 4.99 -14.60
CA LEU A 322 -20.43 5.99 -14.59
C LEU A 322 -20.90 7.21 -15.39
N LEU A 323 -20.90 8.38 -14.75
CA LEU A 323 -21.35 9.65 -15.31
C LEU A 323 -20.15 10.56 -15.57
N HIS A 324 -20.18 11.30 -16.68
CA HIS A 324 -19.30 12.45 -16.90
C HIS A 324 -19.88 13.66 -16.14
N ALA A 325 -19.53 13.73 -14.86
CA ALA A 325 -20.06 14.68 -13.90
C ALA A 325 -19.02 14.92 -12.78
N ALA A 326 -19.09 16.10 -12.18
CA ALA A 326 -18.34 16.39 -10.96
C ALA A 326 -19.16 16.01 -9.73
N LEU A 327 -18.50 15.43 -8.73
CA LEU A 327 -19.09 15.10 -7.43
C LEU A 327 -18.55 16.06 -6.37
N ALA A 328 -19.46 16.75 -5.69
CA ALA A 328 -19.19 17.41 -4.43
C ALA A 328 -19.98 16.73 -3.31
N ALA A 329 -19.59 16.97 -2.05
CA ALA A 329 -20.41 16.61 -0.90
C ALA A 329 -20.36 17.69 0.19
N LYS A 330 -21.46 17.85 0.90
CA LYS A 330 -21.53 18.57 2.18
C LYS A 330 -22.04 17.56 3.21
N ASP A 331 -21.28 17.37 4.29
CA ASP A 331 -21.49 16.28 5.24
C ASP A 331 -21.51 14.92 4.53
N ASP A 332 -22.64 14.20 4.51
CA ASP A 332 -22.85 12.95 3.75
C ASP A 332 -23.77 13.11 2.51
N ALA A 333 -24.24 14.34 2.23
CA ALA A 333 -25.06 14.68 1.08
C ALA A 333 -24.18 14.96 -0.15
N GLY A 334 -24.20 14.04 -1.12
CA GLY A 334 -23.51 14.15 -2.40
C GLY A 334 -24.35 14.92 -3.43
N VAL A 335 -23.71 15.81 -4.17
CA VAL A 335 -24.31 16.62 -5.25
C VAL A 335 -23.54 16.40 -6.54
N LEU A 336 -24.28 16.14 -7.62
CA LEU A 336 -23.70 15.95 -8.96
C LEU A 336 -23.86 17.20 -9.82
N PHE A 337 -22.74 17.74 -10.30
CA PHE A 337 -22.74 18.79 -11.33
C PHE A 337 -22.50 18.16 -12.70
N VAL A 338 -23.56 18.09 -13.49
CA VAL A 338 -23.59 17.41 -14.79
C VAL A 338 -23.56 18.45 -15.90
N GLY A 339 -22.85 18.18 -16.99
CA GLY A 339 -22.83 19.05 -18.16
C GLY A 339 -21.84 18.56 -19.21
N PRO A 340 -21.92 19.06 -20.46
CA PRO A 340 -20.94 18.74 -21.48
C PRO A 340 -19.52 19.21 -21.13
N GLY A 341 -18.53 18.83 -21.93
CA GLY A 341 -17.21 19.45 -21.90
C GLY A 341 -17.31 20.98 -22.04
N GLY A 342 -16.53 21.72 -21.27
CA GLY A 342 -16.56 23.19 -21.26
C GLY A 342 -17.68 23.84 -20.43
N ALA A 343 -18.69 23.10 -19.96
CA ALA A 343 -19.82 23.66 -19.18
C ALA A 343 -19.45 24.25 -17.80
N GLY A 344 -18.19 24.17 -17.38
CA GLY A 344 -17.71 24.76 -16.12
C GLY A 344 -17.70 23.81 -14.91
N LYS A 345 -17.89 22.49 -15.08
CA LYS A 345 -17.88 21.49 -13.99
C LYS A 345 -16.72 21.68 -13.00
N THR A 346 -15.47 21.59 -13.48
CA THR A 346 -14.25 21.79 -12.68
C THR A 346 -14.20 23.17 -12.00
N THR A 347 -14.72 24.22 -12.65
CA THR A 347 -14.80 25.58 -12.10
C THR A 347 -15.85 25.70 -11.00
N ALA A 348 -16.96 24.96 -11.09
CA ALA A 348 -18.00 24.92 -10.07
C ALA A 348 -17.47 24.25 -8.79
N VAL A 349 -16.98 23.00 -8.87
CA VAL A 349 -16.47 22.28 -7.69
C VAL A 349 -15.30 22.99 -7.02
N SER A 350 -14.41 23.65 -7.78
CA SER A 350 -13.26 24.37 -7.21
C SER A 350 -13.62 25.71 -6.54
N ARG A 351 -14.83 26.23 -6.77
CA ARG A 351 -15.37 27.44 -6.12
C ARG A 351 -16.20 27.16 -4.87
N LEU A 352 -16.53 25.90 -4.58
CA LEU A 352 -17.31 25.56 -3.40
C LEU A 352 -16.55 25.90 -2.10
N PRO A 353 -17.12 26.68 -1.18
CA PRO A 353 -16.48 27.04 0.08
C PRO A 353 -16.58 25.90 1.11
N SER A 354 -15.71 25.92 2.12
CA SER A 354 -15.89 25.10 3.33
C SER A 354 -17.31 25.29 3.90
N PRO A 355 -18.04 24.23 4.30
CA PRO A 355 -17.58 22.86 4.52
C PRO A 355 -17.69 21.90 3.31
N TRP A 356 -17.99 22.39 2.11
CA TRP A 356 -18.09 21.53 0.92
C TRP A 356 -16.76 20.85 0.57
N LEU A 357 -16.85 19.59 0.14
CA LEU A 357 -15.76 18.76 -0.33
C LEU A 357 -15.88 18.57 -1.85
N SER A 358 -14.89 19.04 -2.61
CA SER A 358 -14.73 18.69 -4.04
C SER A 358 -14.09 17.30 -4.16
N LEU A 359 -14.85 16.30 -4.61
CA LEU A 359 -14.44 14.89 -4.58
C LEU A 359 -13.98 14.37 -5.95
N SER A 360 -14.64 14.75 -7.03
CA SER A 360 -14.16 14.55 -8.41
C SER A 360 -14.71 15.62 -9.36
N ASP A 361 -13.97 15.93 -10.43
CA ASP A 361 -14.28 17.04 -11.34
C ASP A 361 -14.72 16.64 -12.76
N ASP A 362 -14.65 15.35 -13.10
CA ASP A 362 -14.83 14.84 -14.46
C ASP A 362 -15.65 13.54 -14.56
N ALA A 363 -15.53 12.65 -13.57
CA ALA A 363 -16.22 11.37 -13.52
C ALA A 363 -16.66 10.98 -12.10
N CYS A 364 -17.81 10.32 -11.99
CA CYS A 364 -18.31 9.74 -10.74
C CYS A 364 -19.16 8.49 -11.04
N LEU A 365 -19.18 7.52 -10.12
CA LEU A 365 -19.88 6.25 -10.26
C LEU A 365 -21.09 6.21 -9.33
N ALA A 366 -22.30 6.32 -9.90
CA ALA A 366 -23.56 6.21 -9.17
C ALA A 366 -24.03 4.74 -9.15
N ILE A 367 -24.44 4.23 -7.98
CA ILE A 367 -24.83 2.83 -7.76
C ILE A 367 -26.03 2.82 -6.80
N PRO A 368 -27.09 2.03 -7.06
CA PRO A 368 -28.16 1.85 -6.09
C PRO A 368 -27.70 0.98 -4.91
N ASP A 369 -28.15 1.28 -3.70
CA ASP A 369 -28.04 0.37 -2.55
C ASP A 369 -29.19 -0.65 -2.52
N ALA A 370 -29.21 -1.50 -1.49
CA ALA A 370 -30.24 -2.54 -1.35
C ALA A 370 -31.63 -1.97 -1.06
N GLU A 371 -31.67 -0.76 -0.50
CA GLU A 371 -32.87 0.02 -0.17
C GLU A 371 -33.36 0.87 -1.37
N GLY A 372 -32.66 0.84 -2.51
CA GLY A 372 -32.99 1.58 -3.73
C GLY A 372 -32.57 3.05 -3.73
N ARG A 373 -31.86 3.51 -2.70
CA ARG A 373 -31.26 4.86 -2.67
C ARG A 373 -30.02 4.87 -3.55
N TRP A 374 -29.69 6.03 -4.11
CA TRP A 374 -28.51 6.16 -4.96
C TRP A 374 -27.31 6.72 -4.20
N LEU A 375 -26.23 5.94 -4.20
CA LEU A 375 -24.95 6.32 -3.63
C LEU A 375 -23.97 6.66 -4.77
N CYS A 376 -23.15 7.69 -4.59
CA CYS A 376 -22.11 8.06 -5.54
C CYS A 376 -20.71 7.91 -4.98
N HIS A 377 -19.81 7.33 -5.77
CA HIS A 377 -18.38 7.21 -5.52
C HIS A 377 -17.62 8.19 -6.43
N PRO A 378 -16.59 8.90 -5.92
CA PRO A 378 -15.70 9.68 -6.78
C PRO A 378 -14.93 8.75 -7.72
N TRP A 379 -14.71 9.16 -8.96
CA TRP A 379 -13.95 8.38 -9.94
C TRP A 379 -12.75 9.17 -10.50
N PRO A 380 -11.64 8.50 -10.89
CA PRO A 380 -10.47 9.21 -11.39
C PRO A 380 -10.74 10.08 -12.62
N THR A 381 -10.18 11.28 -12.58
CA THR A 381 -10.21 12.25 -13.68
C THR A 381 -8.96 12.07 -14.53
N TRP A 382 -9.08 11.33 -15.64
CA TRP A 382 -7.94 10.90 -16.45
C TRP A 382 -7.22 12.06 -17.16
N SER A 383 -7.93 13.14 -17.47
CA SER A 383 -7.36 14.36 -18.04
C SER A 383 -6.25 14.98 -17.18
N ARG A 384 -6.24 14.76 -15.85
CA ARG A 384 -5.21 15.26 -14.93
C ARG A 384 -3.87 14.53 -15.01
N PHE A 385 -3.80 13.40 -15.73
CA PHE A 385 -2.56 12.67 -16.01
C PHE A 385 -2.01 12.99 -17.41
N LEU A 386 -2.82 13.54 -18.30
CA LEU A 386 -2.37 13.97 -19.63
C LEU A 386 -1.47 15.19 -19.54
N TRP A 387 -0.62 15.38 -20.55
CA TRP A 387 0.22 16.57 -20.76
C TRP A 387 1.13 16.97 -19.59
N GLY A 388 1.59 15.98 -18.80
CA GLY A 388 2.44 16.23 -17.62
C GLY A 388 1.68 16.82 -16.43
N GLY A 389 0.35 16.67 -16.39
CA GLY A 389 -0.48 17.09 -15.27
C GLY A 389 -0.07 16.43 -13.95
N LYS A 390 -0.41 17.08 -12.84
CA LYS A 390 -0.02 16.64 -11.48
C LYS A 390 -0.67 15.31 -11.05
N GLY A 391 -1.52 14.72 -11.88
CA GLY A 391 -2.37 13.58 -11.54
C GLY A 391 -3.40 13.94 -10.47
N GLY A 392 -3.82 12.92 -9.74
CA GLY A 392 -4.69 13.05 -8.58
C GLY A 392 -4.82 11.74 -7.83
N LYS A 393 -5.62 11.77 -6.76
CA LYS A 393 -5.96 10.61 -5.96
C LYS A 393 -7.40 10.72 -5.50
N TRP A 394 -8.18 9.67 -5.69
CA TRP A 394 -9.60 9.60 -5.38
C TRP A 394 -9.85 8.45 -4.41
N ASP A 395 -10.64 8.68 -3.37
CA ASP A 395 -11.02 7.63 -2.43
C ASP A 395 -12.28 6.91 -2.92
N VAL A 396 -12.12 6.09 -3.96
CA VAL A 396 -13.25 5.51 -4.72
C VAL A 396 -14.08 4.51 -3.94
N CYS A 397 -13.64 4.11 -2.73
CA CYS A 397 -14.41 3.26 -1.83
C CYS A 397 -15.33 4.08 -0.91
N ARG A 398 -15.19 5.41 -0.86
CA ARG A 398 -16.06 6.30 -0.10
C ARG A 398 -17.26 6.71 -0.94
N SER A 399 -18.45 6.43 -0.43
CA SER A 399 -19.74 6.81 -1.02
C SER A 399 -20.42 7.97 -0.30
N PHE A 400 -21.28 8.67 -1.02
CA PHE A 400 -22.16 9.73 -0.51
C PHE A 400 -23.58 9.52 -1.05
N SER A 401 -24.61 9.85 -0.28
CA SER A 401 -26.01 9.74 -0.75
C SER A 401 -26.31 10.87 -1.71
N ILE A 402 -26.80 10.58 -2.92
CA ILE A 402 -27.07 11.63 -3.90
C ILE A 402 -28.33 12.39 -3.48
N ALA A 403 -28.13 13.62 -2.99
CA ALA A 403 -29.21 14.52 -2.60
C ALA A 403 -29.83 15.24 -3.80
N GLY A 404 -29.03 15.56 -4.82
CA GLY A 404 -29.54 16.16 -6.05
C GLY A 404 -28.55 16.19 -7.21
N ILE A 405 -29.10 16.40 -8.41
CA ILE A 405 -28.38 16.43 -9.69
C ILE A 405 -28.64 17.77 -10.36
N PHE A 406 -27.58 18.53 -10.63
CA PHE A 406 -27.63 19.88 -11.16
C PHE A 406 -26.96 19.92 -12.54
N PHE A 407 -27.76 20.12 -13.59
CA PHE A 407 -27.29 20.28 -14.96
C PHE A 407 -26.84 21.72 -15.19
N LEU A 408 -25.54 21.94 -15.43
CA LEU A 408 -24.95 23.27 -15.53
C LEU A 408 -25.37 23.99 -16.82
N LEU A 409 -25.82 25.23 -16.66
CA LEU A 409 -26.09 26.19 -17.72
C LEU A 409 -25.40 27.51 -17.37
N GLN A 410 -24.51 28.01 -18.22
CA GLN A 410 -23.85 29.30 -17.98
C GLN A 410 -24.86 30.45 -18.08
N SER A 411 -24.81 31.40 -17.15
CA SER A 411 -25.72 32.54 -17.09
C SER A 411 -25.08 33.70 -16.30
N ASP A 412 -25.61 34.92 -16.45
CA ASP A 412 -25.15 36.08 -15.67
C ASP A 412 -25.63 36.04 -14.21
N THR A 413 -26.64 35.23 -13.90
CA THR A 413 -27.21 35.07 -12.56
C THR A 413 -27.29 33.60 -12.14
N ASP A 414 -27.18 33.35 -10.83
CA ASP A 414 -27.34 32.00 -10.28
C ASP A 414 -28.83 31.68 -10.07
N GLY A 415 -29.26 30.46 -10.40
CA GLY A 415 -30.64 30.01 -10.19
C GLY A 415 -30.82 28.54 -10.47
N ALA A 416 -31.71 27.87 -9.74
CA ALA A 416 -32.08 26.48 -9.97
C ALA A 416 -33.55 26.38 -10.38
N GLU A 417 -33.84 25.52 -11.36
CA GLU A 417 -35.20 25.19 -11.79
C GLU A 417 -35.36 23.66 -11.86
N PRO A 418 -36.46 23.08 -11.35
CA PRO A 418 -36.64 21.64 -11.34
C PRO A 418 -36.81 21.06 -12.76
N VAL A 419 -36.31 19.85 -12.96
CA VAL A 419 -36.30 19.15 -14.24
C VAL A 419 -37.13 17.88 -14.13
N GLY A 420 -38.19 17.80 -14.94
CA GLY A 420 -39.01 16.59 -15.04
C GLY A 420 -38.19 15.36 -15.46
N THR A 421 -38.51 14.21 -14.85
CA THR A 421 -37.76 12.95 -14.93
C THR A 421 -37.30 12.56 -16.34
N GLY A 422 -38.15 12.71 -17.35
CA GLY A 422 -37.79 12.38 -18.74
C GLY A 422 -36.65 13.23 -19.32
N ARG A 423 -36.63 14.54 -19.04
CA ARG A 423 -35.54 15.45 -19.46
C ARG A 423 -34.27 15.17 -18.66
N ALA A 424 -34.39 14.87 -17.36
CA ALA A 424 -33.26 14.49 -16.52
C ALA A 424 -32.61 13.17 -16.99
N ALA A 425 -33.41 12.15 -17.29
CA ALA A 425 -32.93 10.86 -17.82
C ALA A 425 -32.18 11.02 -19.16
N ALA A 426 -32.68 11.87 -20.07
CA ALA A 426 -32.02 12.17 -21.34
C ALA A 426 -30.65 12.87 -21.15
N LEU A 427 -30.57 13.86 -20.26
CA LEU A 427 -29.33 14.56 -19.95
C LEU A 427 -28.31 13.63 -19.24
N LEU A 428 -28.77 12.75 -18.36
CA LEU A 428 -27.93 11.73 -17.72
C LEU A 428 -27.45 10.66 -18.72
N ALA A 429 -28.29 10.25 -19.69
CA ALA A 429 -27.87 9.33 -20.75
C ALA A 429 -26.77 9.93 -21.65
N ALA A 430 -26.83 11.23 -21.91
CA ALA A 430 -25.78 11.96 -22.62
C ALA A 430 -24.48 12.07 -21.80
N SER A 431 -24.57 12.30 -20.48
CA SER A 431 -23.42 12.28 -19.56
C SER A 431 -22.78 10.89 -19.44
N ALA A 432 -23.59 9.84 -19.28
CA ALA A 432 -23.12 8.45 -19.22
C ALA A 432 -22.45 7.98 -20.53
N SER A 433 -22.78 8.61 -21.66
CA SER A 433 -22.12 8.37 -22.96
C SER A 433 -20.75 9.02 -23.09
N GLN A 434 -20.50 10.11 -22.35
CA GLN A 434 -19.18 10.72 -22.24
C GLN A 434 -18.32 10.02 -21.16
N GLY A 435 -18.93 9.48 -20.11
CA GLY A 435 -18.24 8.79 -19.02
C GLY A 435 -17.62 7.44 -19.42
N VAL A 436 -18.37 6.59 -20.14
CA VAL A 436 -17.85 5.35 -20.75
C VAL A 436 -18.26 5.27 -22.21
N PRO A 437 -17.42 5.79 -23.13
CA PRO A 437 -17.52 5.49 -24.54
C PRO A 437 -17.43 3.96 -24.77
N PRO A 438 -18.46 3.30 -25.35
CA PRO A 438 -18.49 1.84 -25.49
C PRO A 438 -17.35 1.27 -26.34
N VAL A 439 -16.74 2.13 -27.17
CA VAL A 439 -15.49 1.84 -27.90
C VAL A 439 -14.41 1.32 -26.95
N PHE A 440 -14.18 1.94 -25.78
CA PHE A 440 -13.18 1.48 -24.80
C PHE A 440 -13.45 0.10 -24.18
N LEU A 441 -14.66 -0.45 -24.35
CA LEU A 441 -15.03 -1.79 -23.91
C LEU A 441 -15.02 -2.82 -25.05
N GLY A 442 -14.70 -2.41 -26.29
CA GLY A 442 -14.68 -3.29 -27.47
C GLY A 442 -16.06 -3.84 -27.86
N PHE A 443 -17.15 -3.22 -27.41
CA PHE A 443 -18.50 -3.76 -27.64
C PHE A 443 -18.99 -3.56 -29.07
N ALA A 444 -19.50 -4.65 -29.65
CA ALA A 444 -20.15 -4.67 -30.96
C ALA A 444 -21.50 -5.39 -30.90
N GLY A 445 -22.37 -5.10 -31.88
CA GLY A 445 -23.64 -5.80 -32.10
C GLY A 445 -24.51 -5.89 -30.85
N GLU A 446 -24.80 -7.12 -30.41
CA GLU A 446 -25.69 -7.35 -29.27
C GLU A 446 -25.14 -6.84 -27.93
N GLN A 447 -23.83 -6.93 -27.70
CA GLN A 447 -23.21 -6.45 -26.45
C GLN A 447 -23.42 -4.94 -26.29
N LEU A 448 -23.25 -4.19 -27.37
CA LEU A 448 -23.47 -2.74 -27.41
C LEU A 448 -24.94 -2.38 -27.14
N ARG A 449 -25.88 -3.16 -27.69
CA ARG A 449 -27.32 -2.98 -27.41
C ARG A 449 -27.64 -3.22 -25.94
N ARG A 450 -27.24 -4.38 -25.38
CA ARG A 450 -27.47 -4.72 -23.96
C ARG A 450 -26.88 -3.67 -23.02
N TRP A 451 -25.64 -3.22 -23.28
CA TRP A 451 -24.99 -2.13 -22.52
C TRP A 451 -25.79 -0.82 -22.58
N ASN A 452 -26.18 -0.38 -23.78
CA ASN A 452 -26.91 0.87 -23.93
C ASN A 452 -28.29 0.82 -23.25
N THR A 453 -29.01 -0.31 -23.34
CA THR A 453 -30.30 -0.51 -22.67
C THR A 453 -30.17 -0.50 -21.15
N GLY A 454 -29.32 -1.35 -20.56
CA GLY A 454 -29.16 -1.40 -19.10
C GLY A 454 -28.64 -0.08 -18.51
N ARG A 455 -27.82 0.65 -19.26
CA ARG A 455 -27.36 2.00 -18.89
C ARG A 455 -28.49 3.03 -18.94
N PHE A 456 -29.36 2.97 -19.96
CA PHE A 456 -30.53 3.83 -20.07
C PHE A 456 -31.54 3.58 -18.95
N GLU A 457 -31.79 2.31 -18.62
CA GLU A 457 -32.64 1.91 -17.48
C GLU A 457 -32.08 2.42 -16.14
N SER A 458 -30.75 2.35 -15.96
CA SER A 458 -30.10 2.81 -14.73
C SER A 458 -30.13 4.33 -14.57
N VAL A 459 -29.89 5.12 -15.64
CA VAL A 459 -30.06 6.59 -15.56
C VAL A 459 -31.53 7.01 -15.43
N SER A 460 -32.47 6.23 -15.98
CA SER A 460 -33.90 6.50 -15.82
C SER A 460 -34.37 6.27 -14.38
N ARG A 461 -33.90 5.19 -13.73
CA ARG A 461 -34.13 4.95 -12.30
C ARG A 461 -33.48 6.03 -11.45
N LEU A 462 -32.23 6.42 -11.72
CA LEU A 462 -31.57 7.53 -11.02
C LEU A 462 -32.36 8.84 -11.13
N ALA A 463 -32.81 9.22 -12.34
CA ALA A 463 -33.60 10.42 -12.59
C ALA A 463 -35.00 10.39 -11.93
N ALA A 464 -35.55 9.20 -11.67
CA ALA A 464 -36.83 9.02 -10.98
C ALA A 464 -36.68 9.04 -9.45
N SER A 465 -35.50 8.69 -8.92
CA SER A 465 -35.24 8.57 -7.49
C SER A 465 -34.59 9.81 -6.86
N VAL A 466 -34.02 10.72 -7.66
CA VAL A 466 -33.20 11.84 -7.17
C VAL A 466 -33.67 13.18 -7.75
N PRO A 467 -33.85 14.24 -6.92
CA PRO A 467 -34.15 15.59 -7.39
C PRO A 467 -33.18 16.09 -8.45
N CYS A 468 -33.72 16.61 -9.55
CA CYS A 468 -32.97 17.04 -10.73
C CYS A 468 -33.29 18.49 -11.07
N PHE A 469 -32.26 19.30 -11.36
CA PHE A 469 -32.38 20.74 -11.61
C PHE A 469 -31.53 21.20 -12.79
N ILE A 470 -31.95 22.22 -13.55
CA ILE A 470 -31.01 23.04 -14.31
C ILE A 470 -30.45 24.08 -13.35
N LEU A 471 -29.12 24.15 -13.23
CA LEU A 471 -28.41 25.17 -12.47
C LEU A 471 -27.86 26.22 -13.44
N ARG A 472 -28.52 27.37 -13.50
CA ARG A 472 -27.92 28.60 -14.01
C ARG A 472 -26.78 28.98 -13.07
N ILE A 473 -25.58 29.15 -13.61
CA ILE A 473 -24.36 29.44 -12.86
C ILE A 473 -23.60 30.61 -13.50
N SER A 474 -23.31 31.61 -12.67
CA SER A 474 -22.47 32.76 -12.98
C SER A 474 -21.01 32.53 -12.58
N LEU A 475 -20.09 33.27 -13.21
CA LEU A 475 -18.65 33.16 -12.95
C LEU A 475 -18.22 33.62 -11.54
N THR A 476 -19.00 34.48 -10.90
CA THR A 476 -18.64 35.14 -9.63
C THR A 476 -19.65 34.99 -8.51
N GLY A 477 -20.89 34.54 -8.79
CA GLY A 477 -21.94 34.40 -7.80
C GLY A 477 -21.74 33.24 -6.79
N ARG A 478 -22.74 33.05 -5.93
CA ARG A 478 -22.75 32.11 -4.81
C ARG A 478 -23.72 30.95 -5.06
N PHE A 479 -23.58 30.30 -6.21
CA PHE A 479 -24.48 29.23 -6.67
C PHE A 479 -24.69 28.09 -5.65
N TRP A 480 -23.75 27.87 -4.71
CA TRP A 480 -23.92 26.89 -3.63
C TRP A 480 -25.10 27.22 -2.71
N GLU A 481 -25.41 28.51 -2.47
CA GLU A 481 -26.62 28.91 -1.70
C GLU A 481 -27.90 28.59 -2.46
N VAL A 482 -27.85 28.59 -3.80
CA VAL A 482 -28.96 28.18 -4.66
C VAL A 482 -29.12 26.66 -4.64
N VAL A 483 -28.02 25.92 -4.66
CA VAL A 483 -28.01 24.45 -4.49
C VAL A 483 -28.56 24.05 -3.12
N GLU A 484 -28.17 24.73 -2.05
CA GLU A 484 -28.64 24.46 -0.69
C GLU A 484 -30.16 24.65 -0.57
N ARG A 485 -30.70 25.82 -0.99
CA ARG A 485 -32.16 26.04 -1.01
C ARG A 485 -32.92 25.02 -1.87
N ALA A 486 -32.38 24.66 -3.04
CA ALA A 486 -33.01 23.68 -3.92
C ALA A 486 -33.06 22.25 -3.34
N LEU A 487 -32.21 21.93 -2.35
CA LEU A 487 -32.19 20.64 -1.65
C LEU A 487 -33.01 20.64 -0.35
N GLU A 488 -33.16 21.80 0.29
CA GLU A 488 -33.98 21.95 1.50
C GLU A 488 -35.49 21.86 1.18
N GLY A 489 -35.89 22.33 -0.01
CA GLY A 489 -37.29 22.43 -0.43
C GLY A 489 -37.95 23.71 0.08
N ASP A 490 -38.87 24.27 -0.71
CA ASP A 490 -39.75 25.39 -0.32
C ASP A 490 -40.93 24.89 0.55
#